data_AF-A0A6A5AYF7-F1
#
_entry.id   AF-A0A6A5AYF7-F1
#
_cell.length_a   1.000
_cell.length_b   1.000
_cell.length_c   1.000
_cell.angle_alpha   90.00
_cell.angle_beta   90.00
_cell.angle_gamma   90.00
#
_symmetry.space_group_name_H-M   'P 1'
#
loop_
_entity.id
_entity.type
_entity.pdbx_description
1 polymer ?
#
loop_
_entity_poly.entity_id
_entity_poly.type
_entity_poly.pdbx_seq_one_letter_code
_entity_poly.pdbx_strand_id
1 'polypeptide(L)'
;MVVPAKQRLCALSAFVRGECRRNKLRSKIVVFLSTCDAVDFVSNLFQKCQWPQAPSMFGPAVFRLHGNVNQQDRTATFQAFCKAQSGVLFCTDVAARGLNLPTVP
;
A
#
# COMPACT_ATOMS: atom_id res chain seq x y z
N MET A 1 -0.73 7.92 17.32
CA MET A 1 0.69 8.26 17.11
C MET A 1 0.77 9.61 16.40
N VAL A 2 1.43 10.62 16.97
CA VAL A 2 1.64 11.91 16.31
C VAL A 2 3.02 11.89 15.65
N VAL A 3 3.07 12.11 14.33
CA VAL A 3 4.33 12.16 13.57
C VAL A 3 4.45 13.52 12.89
N PRO A 4 5.55 14.27 13.13
CA PRO A 4 5.84 15.51 12.41
C PRO A 4 5.76 15.31 10.89
N ALA A 5 5.27 16.31 10.16
CA ALA A 5 5.01 16.19 8.73
C ALA A 5 6.21 15.63 7.94
N LYS A 6 7.42 16.12 8.23
CA LYS A 6 8.67 15.71 7.56
C LYS A 6 9.05 14.24 7.80
N GLN A 7 8.53 13.60 8.84
CA GLN A 7 8.85 12.22 9.21
C GLN A 7 7.75 11.22 8.83
N ARG A 8 6.59 11.67 8.34
CA ARG A 8 5.42 10.80 8.08
C ARG A 8 5.74 9.66 7.12
N LEU A 9 6.47 9.95 6.04
CA LEU A 9 6.85 8.92 5.08
C LEU A 9 7.77 7.88 5.71
N CYS A 10 8.82 8.31 6.43
CA CYS A 10 9.73 7.40 7.12
C CYS A 10 9.01 6.56 8.18
N ALA A 11 8.11 7.17 8.96
CA ALA A 11 7.32 6.48 9.96
C ALA A 11 6.36 5.47 9.32
N LEU A 12 5.68 5.84 8.23
CA LEU A 12 4.81 4.94 7.46
C LEU A 12 5.60 3.74 6.94
N SER A 13 6.74 3.99 6.29
CA SER A 13 7.63 2.93 5.81
C SER A 13 8.11 2.03 6.95
N ALA A 14 8.58 2.60 8.06
CA ALA A 14 9.00 1.82 9.21
C ALA A 14 7.86 0.96 9.77
N PHE A 15 6.65 1.52 9.87
CA PHE A 15 5.46 0.84 10.36
C PHE A 15 5.05 -0.32 9.46
N VAL A 16 4.83 -0.06 8.16
CA VAL A 16 4.46 -1.08 7.16
C VAL A 16 5.47 -2.22 7.17
N ARG A 17 6.77 -1.91 7.14
CA ARG A 17 7.82 -2.92 7.20
C ARG A 17 7.78 -3.72 8.50
N GLY A 18 7.54 -3.05 9.63
CA GLY A 18 7.42 -3.70 10.93
C GLY A 18 6.25 -4.68 10.98
N GLU A 19 5.10 -4.32 10.43
CA GLU A 19 3.93 -5.21 10.33
C GLU A 19 4.19 -6.38 9.36
N CYS A 20 4.78 -6.12 8.20
CA CYS A 20 5.13 -7.15 7.24
C CYS A 20 6.11 -8.17 7.83
N ARG A 21 7.13 -7.72 8.59
CA ARG A 21 8.10 -8.62 9.24
C ARG A 21 7.47 -9.43 10.37
N ARG A 22 6.65 -8.80 11.22
CA ARG A 22 5.94 -9.50 12.32
C ARG A 22 5.05 -10.62 11.81
N ASN A 23 4.38 -10.39 10.68
CA ASN A 23 3.48 -11.36 10.07
C ASN A 23 4.14 -12.27 9.02
N LYS A 24 5.48 -12.40 9.02
CA LYS A 24 6.25 -13.25 8.09
C LYS A 24 5.88 -13.02 6.60
N LEU A 25 5.61 -11.77 6.22
CA LEU A 25 5.16 -11.39 4.87
C LEU A 25 3.83 -12.05 4.44
N ARG A 26 2.92 -12.33 5.38
CA ARG A 26 1.56 -12.88 5.12
C ARG A 26 0.44 -11.89 5.43
N SER A 27 0.76 -10.60 5.57
CA SER A 27 -0.19 -9.54 5.88
C SER A 27 -0.67 -8.82 4.61
N LYS A 28 -1.96 -8.47 4.58
CA LYS A 28 -2.54 -7.50 3.65
C LYS A 28 -2.77 -6.18 4.39
N ILE A 29 -2.22 -5.10 3.87
CA ILE A 29 -2.29 -3.78 4.49
C ILE A 29 -2.94 -2.81 3.50
N VAL A 30 -3.89 -2.02 3.97
CA VAL A 30 -4.50 -0.94 3.18
C VAL A 30 -4.11 0.39 3.81
N VAL A 31 -3.56 1.29 3.01
CA VAL A 31 -3.11 2.61 3.42
C VAL A 31 -3.91 3.67 2.69
N PHE A 32 -4.67 4.46 3.45
CA PHE A 32 -5.47 5.55 2.94
C PHE A 32 -4.66 6.84 2.90
N LEU A 33 -4.70 7.52 1.75
CA LEU A 33 -4.03 8.79 1.48
C LEU A 33 -5.04 9.79 0.95
N SER A 34 -4.83 11.07 1.26
CA SER A 34 -5.83 12.12 1.02
C SER A 34 -5.99 12.51 -0.46
N THR A 35 -5.02 12.21 -1.32
CA THR A 35 -5.04 12.61 -2.73
C THR A 35 -4.54 11.51 -3.66
N CYS A 36 -4.98 11.55 -4.92
CA CYS A 36 -4.46 10.69 -6.00
C CYS A 36 -2.94 10.82 -6.12
N ASP A 37 -2.43 12.05 -6.10
CA ASP A 37 -0.99 12.32 -6.25
C ASP A 37 -0.17 11.73 -5.10
N ALA A 38 -0.71 11.75 -3.87
CA ALA A 38 -0.05 11.11 -2.74
C ALA A 38 -0.01 9.59 -2.90
N VAL A 39 -1.09 8.97 -3.39
CA VAL A 39 -1.11 7.53 -3.71
C VAL A 39 -0.03 7.21 -4.73
N ASP A 40 0.05 7.95 -5.82
CA ASP A 40 1.04 7.74 -6.88
C ASP A 40 2.46 7.94 -6.39
N PHE A 41 2.72 9.02 -5.66
CA PHE A 41 4.04 9.32 -5.11
C PHE A 41 4.52 8.21 -4.17
N VAL A 42 3.67 7.82 -3.20
CA VAL A 42 4.05 6.81 -2.21
C VAL A 42 4.17 5.43 -2.84
N SER A 43 3.26 5.03 -3.74
CA SER A 43 3.37 3.72 -4.42
C SER A 43 4.62 3.62 -5.28
N ASN A 44 4.96 4.69 -6.02
CA ASN A 44 6.18 4.72 -6.83
C ASN A 44 7.44 4.64 -5.96
N LEU A 45 7.46 5.36 -4.84
CA LEU A 45 8.59 5.32 -3.90
C LEU A 45 8.74 3.92 -3.29
N PHE A 46 7.64 3.30 -2.89
CA PHE A 46 7.64 1.95 -2.30
C PHE A 46 8.06 0.86 -3.31
N GLN A 47 7.80 1.06 -4.61
CA GLN A 47 8.20 0.13 -5.67
C GLN A 47 9.66 0.32 -6.10
N LYS A 48 10.14 1.57 -6.18
CA LYS A 48 11.48 1.90 -6.73
C LYS A 48 12.58 1.87 -5.68
N CYS A 49 12.27 2.21 -4.43
CA CYS A 49 13.28 2.25 -3.39
C CYS A 49 13.65 0.83 -2.93
N GLN A 50 14.95 0.62 -2.73
CA GLN A 50 15.49 -0.59 -2.12
C GLN A 50 15.91 -0.24 -0.69
N TRP A 51 15.68 -1.16 0.25
CA TRP A 51 16.24 -1.00 1.58
C TRP A 51 17.72 -1.43 1.56
N PRO A 52 18.66 -0.72 2.20
CA PRO A 52 20.10 -1.02 2.11
C PRO A 52 20.53 -2.45 2.44
N GLN A 53 19.65 -3.24 3.09
CA GLN A 53 19.92 -4.60 3.58
C GLN A 53 18.88 -5.63 3.08
N ALA A 54 18.03 -5.28 2.11
CA ALA A 54 17.05 -6.20 1.55
C ALA A 54 16.76 -5.89 0.08
N PRO A 55 16.60 -6.91 -0.78
CA PRO A 55 16.37 -6.72 -2.22
C PRO A 55 15.06 -6.00 -2.56
N SER A 56 14.11 -5.91 -1.62
CA SER A 56 12.91 -5.08 -1.73
C SER A 56 12.63 -4.34 -0.41
N MET A 57 12.15 -3.11 -0.47
CA MET A 57 11.97 -2.26 0.72
C MET A 57 11.00 -2.86 1.75
N PHE A 58 10.01 -3.61 1.27
CA PHE A 58 8.96 -4.17 2.13
C PHE A 58 8.81 -5.69 2.03
N GLY A 59 9.16 -6.34 0.92
CA GLY A 59 8.85 -7.75 0.67
C GLY A 59 7.61 -8.03 -0.18
N PRO A 60 6.40 -7.49 0.15
CA PRO A 60 5.17 -7.83 -0.55
C PRO A 60 4.90 -6.93 -1.76
N ALA A 61 3.95 -7.36 -2.59
CA ALA A 61 3.49 -6.61 -3.76
C ALA A 61 2.84 -5.27 -3.35
N VAL A 62 3.10 -4.24 -4.14
CA VAL A 62 2.56 -2.89 -3.94
C VAL A 62 1.48 -2.62 -4.98
N PHE A 63 0.30 -2.22 -4.53
CA PHE A 63 -0.87 -1.93 -5.35
C PHE A 63 -1.31 -0.48 -5.15
N ARG A 64 -1.92 0.13 -6.18
CA ARG A 64 -2.46 1.50 -6.11
C ARG A 64 -3.89 1.57 -6.65
N LEU A 65 -4.77 2.32 -6.00
CA LEU A 65 -6.15 2.49 -6.45
C LEU A 65 -6.66 3.89 -6.08
N HIS A 66 -6.90 4.73 -7.08
CA HIS A 66 -7.42 6.08 -6.91
C HIS A 66 -8.27 6.49 -8.13
N GLY A 67 -8.91 7.67 -8.07
CA GLY A 67 -9.91 8.11 -9.05
C GLY A 67 -9.39 8.33 -10.48
N ASN A 68 -8.07 8.52 -10.65
CA ASN A 68 -7.46 8.74 -11.97
C ASN A 68 -7.03 7.42 -12.64
N VAL A 69 -7.13 6.29 -11.95
CA VAL A 69 -6.90 4.97 -12.55
C VAL A 69 -8.15 4.59 -13.34
N ASN A 70 -8.00 4.17 -14.60
CA ASN A 70 -9.13 3.76 -15.41
C ASN A 70 -9.85 2.54 -14.79
N GLN A 71 -11.12 2.34 -15.13
CA GLN A 71 -11.96 1.33 -14.48
C GLN A 71 -11.47 -0.11 -14.69
N GLN A 72 -10.87 -0.41 -15.84
CA GLN A 72 -10.31 -1.73 -16.15
C GLN A 72 -9.13 -2.04 -15.22
N ASP A 73 -8.18 -1.12 -15.11
CA ASP A 73 -7.00 -1.24 -14.24
C ASP A 73 -7.36 -1.24 -12.76
N ARG A 74 -8.39 -0.47 -12.35
CA ARG A 74 -8.92 -0.52 -10.97
C ARG A 74 -9.40 -1.92 -10.62
N THR A 75 -10.18 -2.52 -11.51
CA THR A 75 -10.73 -3.87 -11.31
C THR A 75 -9.61 -4.90 -11.28
N ALA A 76 -8.67 -4.83 -12.23
CA ALA A 76 -7.53 -5.75 -12.29
C ALA A 76 -6.64 -5.66 -11.05
N THR A 77 -6.32 -4.44 -10.61
CA THR A 77 -5.48 -4.18 -9.43
C THR A 77 -6.16 -4.68 -8.16
N PHE A 78 -7.46 -4.43 -8.01
CA PHE A 78 -8.21 -4.91 -6.86
C PHE A 78 -8.27 -6.44 -6.80
N GLN A 79 -8.56 -7.09 -7.93
CA GLN A 79 -8.56 -8.55 -8.00
C GLN A 79 -7.17 -9.13 -7.70
N ALA A 80 -6.11 -8.50 -8.20
CA ALA A 80 -4.74 -8.91 -7.91
C ALA A 80 -4.42 -8.78 -6.41
N PHE A 81 -4.82 -7.69 -5.76
CA PHE A 81 -4.66 -7.52 -4.31
C PHE A 81 -5.44 -8.56 -3.51
N CYS A 82 -6.69 -8.86 -3.91
CA CYS A 82 -7.51 -9.90 -3.27
C CYS A 82 -6.88 -11.30 -3.41
N LYS A 83 -6.26 -11.61 -4.56
CA LYS A 83 -5.60 -12.90 -4.82
C LYS A 83 -4.22 -13.01 -4.17
N ALA A 84 -3.54 -11.88 -3.93
CA ALA A 84 -2.21 -11.89 -3.34
C ALA A 84 -2.24 -12.52 -1.94
N GLN A 85 -1.19 -13.24 -1.56
CA GLN A 85 -1.03 -13.76 -0.20
C GLN A 85 -0.65 -12.64 0.79
N SER A 86 0.06 -11.62 0.30
CA SER A 86 0.42 -10.42 1.02
C SER A 86 0.58 -9.24 0.08
N GLY A 87 0.38 -8.04 0.60
CA GLY A 87 0.38 -6.85 -0.23
C GLY A 87 0.13 -5.58 0.56
N VAL A 88 0.56 -4.45 0.00
CA VAL A 88 0.19 -3.12 0.48
C VAL A 88 -0.60 -2.42 -0.61
N LEU A 89 -1.84 -2.03 -0.32
CA LEU A 89 -2.69 -1.25 -1.21
C LEU A 89 -2.71 0.20 -0.75
N PHE A 90 -2.20 1.11 -1.58
CA PHE A 90 -2.36 2.55 -1.40
C PHE A 90 -3.63 3.02 -2.11
N CYS A 91 -4.52 3.71 -1.41
CA CYS A 91 -5.75 4.20 -2.01
C CYS A 91 -6.22 5.51 -1.40
N THR A 92 -7.17 6.15 -2.06
CA THR A 92 -7.95 7.25 -1.48
C THR A 92 -9.28 6.74 -0.94
N ASP A 93 -9.88 7.47 0.01
CA ASP A 93 -11.17 7.11 0.62
C ASP A 93 -12.28 6.90 -0.42
N VAL A 94 -12.35 7.80 -1.42
CA VAL A 94 -13.34 7.72 -2.50
C VAL A 94 -13.16 6.46 -3.32
N ALA A 95 -11.92 6.08 -3.58
CA ALA A 95 -11.61 4.95 -4.43
C ALA A 95 -11.83 3.60 -3.72
N ALA A 96 -11.78 3.61 -2.39
CA ALA A 96 -12.02 2.46 -1.53
C ALA A 96 -13.51 2.19 -1.22
N ARG A 97 -14.39 3.18 -1.43
CA ARG A 97 -15.83 2.98 -1.28
C ARG A 97 -16.32 1.92 -2.28
N GLY A 98 -16.90 0.85 -1.76
CA GLY A 98 -17.36 -0.29 -2.57
C GLY A 98 -16.32 -1.41 -2.76
N LEU A 99 -15.12 -1.30 -2.16
CA LEU A 99 -14.19 -2.42 -2.10
C LEU A 99 -14.66 -3.43 -1.03
N ASN A 100 -15.30 -4.51 -1.46
CA ASN A 100 -15.57 -5.67 -0.61
C ASN A 100 -14.26 -6.45 -0.43
N LEU A 101 -13.42 -6.00 0.51
CA LEU A 101 -12.25 -6.76 0.93
C LEU A 101 -12.75 -7.94 1.77
N PRO A 102 -12.63 -9.21 1.30
CA PRO A 102 -12.95 -10.34 2.13
C PRO A 102 -12.10 -10.23 3.40
N THR A 103 -12.77 -10.25 4.55
CA THR A 103 -12.26 -10.03 5.91
C THR A 103 -10.74 -9.92 5.96
N VAL A 104 -10.21 -8.70 6.11
CA VAL A 104 -8.80 -8.48 6.44
C VAL A 104 -8.63 -9.00 7.87
N PRO A 105 -8.07 -10.20 8.09
CA PRO A 105 -7.95 -10.78 9.42
C PRO A 105 -6.76 -10.17 10.19
#